data_AF-A0A1Q9H7F5-F1
#
_entry.id   AF-A0A1Q9H7F5-F1
#
_cell.length_a   1.000
_cell.length_b   1.000
_cell.length_c   1.000
_cell.angle_alpha   90.00
_cell.angle_beta   90.00
_cell.angle_gamma   90.00
#
_symmetry.space_group_name_H-M   'P 1'
#
loop_
_entity.id
_entity.type
_entity.pdbx_description
1 polymer ?
#
loop_
_entity_poly.entity_id
_entity_poly.type
_entity_poly.pdbx_seq_one_letter_code
_entity_poly.pdbx_strand_id
1 'polypeptide(L)'
;MENDQLDREKLEIQIVEGIVDRCINRKKFGLYALLASITFVSSAIGTISTTYFTEKISALVVKSEFGETLERIEKTVSKTESIQQEIRSKYLDQAEARKVLRKKFEEIYVETINFRTYLDELSSLAIKKEHPKSDDKALSRIQMLQALYFPRIEEKFVRVFNAHTDYRMYLYEFSTREYGKSEHKSMADELVENQKVVILAIEELRRSLIDEYSEELNL
;
A
#
# COMPACT_ATOMS: atom_id res chain seq x y z
N MET A 1 26.70 18.81 97.80
CA MET A 1 25.88 19.63 96.87
C MET A 1 24.76 18.83 96.22
N GLU A 2 24.37 17.67 96.76
CA GLU A 2 23.43 16.72 96.11
C GLU A 2 22.04 16.72 96.79
N ASN A 3 21.91 17.28 98.00
CA ASN A 3 20.65 17.33 98.75
C ASN A 3 19.72 18.50 98.35
N ASP A 4 20.23 19.54 97.69
CA ASP A 4 19.46 20.76 97.37
C ASP A 4 18.74 20.67 96.00
N GLN A 5 19.16 19.72 95.15
CA GLN A 5 18.46 19.41 93.88
C GLN A 5 17.26 18.48 94.11
N LEU A 6 17.39 17.52 95.04
CA LEU A 6 16.33 16.57 95.38
C LEU A 6 15.10 17.25 96.00
N ASP A 7 15.30 18.37 96.71
CA ASP A 7 14.20 19.12 97.34
C ASP A 7 13.48 20.06 96.37
N ARG A 8 14.16 20.59 95.33
CA ARG A 8 13.51 21.38 94.26
C ARG A 8 12.68 20.52 93.32
N GLU A 9 13.19 19.35 92.95
CA GLU A 9 12.49 18.41 92.09
C GLU A 9 11.19 17.90 92.76
N LYS A 10 11.25 17.63 94.07
CA LYS A 10 10.04 17.31 94.85
C LYS A 10 9.05 18.47 94.94
N LEU A 11 9.51 19.71 95.01
CA LEU A 11 8.66 20.89 95.04
C LEU A 11 7.96 21.11 93.70
N GLU A 12 8.68 20.93 92.58
CA GLU A 12 8.12 21.02 91.24
C GLU A 12 7.10 19.91 90.97
N ILE A 13 7.38 18.67 91.40
CA ILE A 13 6.43 17.56 91.33
C ILE A 13 5.18 17.87 92.17
N GLN A 14 5.31 18.40 93.39
CA GLN A 14 4.15 18.75 94.22
C GLN A 14 3.32 19.91 93.66
N ILE A 15 3.95 20.89 93.00
CA ILE A 15 3.25 22.00 92.35
C ILE A 15 2.53 21.49 91.10
N VAL A 16 3.18 20.64 90.31
CA VAL A 16 2.58 20.00 89.14
C VAL A 16 1.42 19.09 89.56
N GLU A 17 1.61 18.22 90.56
CA GLU A 17 0.55 17.39 91.14
C GLU A 17 -0.58 18.24 91.71
N GLY A 18 -0.30 19.34 92.40
CA GLY A 18 -1.31 20.25 92.94
C GLY A 18 -2.09 21.04 91.89
N ILE A 19 -1.45 21.35 90.76
CA ILE A 19 -2.10 21.96 89.58
C ILE A 19 -2.92 20.90 88.83
N VAL A 20 -2.39 19.68 88.69
CA VAL A 20 -3.07 18.53 88.07
C VAL A 20 -4.29 18.13 88.89
N ASP A 21 -4.23 18.05 90.22
CA ASP A 21 -5.38 17.74 91.08
C ASP A 21 -6.41 18.87 91.11
N ARG A 22 -6.00 20.14 91.02
CA ARG A 22 -6.95 21.26 90.88
C ARG A 22 -7.59 21.36 89.50
N CYS A 23 -6.88 20.98 88.43
CA CYS A 23 -7.42 20.96 87.07
C CYS A 23 -8.26 19.72 86.78
N ILE A 24 -7.83 18.54 87.26
CA ILE A 24 -8.48 17.24 87.10
C ILE A 24 -9.40 17.02 88.30
N ASN A 25 -10.42 17.87 88.39
CA ASN A 25 -11.53 17.60 89.27
C ASN A 25 -12.27 16.36 88.73
N ARG A 26 -12.59 15.37 89.57
CA ARG A 26 -13.20 14.07 89.18
C ARG A 26 -14.50 14.23 88.35
N LYS A 27 -15.18 15.37 88.49
CA LYS A 27 -16.34 15.78 87.68
C LYS A 27 -16.02 16.28 86.26
N LYS A 28 -14.83 16.85 86.02
CA LYS A 28 -14.37 17.36 84.71
C LYS A 28 -13.65 16.29 83.88
N PHE A 29 -13.03 15.30 84.53
CA PHE A 29 -12.40 14.16 83.84
C PHE A 29 -13.39 13.38 82.98
N GLY A 30 -14.61 13.15 83.47
CA GLY A 30 -15.67 12.51 82.66
C GLY A 30 -16.05 13.30 81.41
N LEU A 31 -15.99 14.64 81.47
CA LEU A 31 -16.31 15.52 80.34
C LEU A 31 -15.20 15.48 79.27
N TYR A 32 -13.93 15.46 79.67
CA TYR A 32 -12.80 15.29 78.75
C TYR A 32 -12.74 13.88 78.13
N ALA A 33 -13.01 12.83 78.92
CA ALA A 33 -13.06 11.46 78.40
C ALA A 33 -14.20 11.28 77.38
N LEU A 34 -15.34 11.93 77.61
CA LEU A 34 -16.48 11.93 76.68
C LEU A 34 -16.19 12.75 75.41
N LEU A 35 -15.52 13.89 75.51
CA LEU A 35 -15.05 14.64 74.34
C LEU A 35 -14.03 13.83 73.52
N ALA A 36 -13.09 13.17 74.19
CA ALA A 36 -12.10 12.32 73.54
C ALA A 36 -12.76 11.13 72.83
N SER A 37 -13.74 10.48 73.46
CA SER A 37 -14.47 9.35 72.85
C SER A 37 -15.32 9.80 71.65
N ILE A 38 -16.01 10.94 71.75
CA ILE A 38 -16.73 11.52 70.61
C ILE A 38 -15.76 11.84 69.46
N THR A 39 -14.61 12.45 69.76
CA THR A 39 -13.61 12.78 68.73
C THR A 39 -13.06 11.53 68.06
N PHE A 40 -12.80 10.47 68.83
CA PHE A 40 -12.33 9.19 68.30
C PHE A 40 -13.38 8.51 67.41
N VAL A 41 -14.65 8.52 67.83
CA VAL A 41 -15.77 7.97 67.06
C VAL A 41 -16.02 8.79 65.79
N SER A 42 -16.02 10.11 65.88
CA SER A 42 -16.17 11.01 64.72
C SER A 42 -15.01 10.84 63.74
N SER A 43 -13.77 10.69 64.22
CA SER A 43 -12.61 10.41 63.38
C SER A 43 -12.73 9.05 62.71
N ALA A 44 -13.13 7.99 63.43
CA ALA A 44 -13.27 6.65 62.87
C ALA A 44 -14.36 6.61 61.77
N ILE A 45 -15.51 7.22 62.02
CA ILE A 45 -16.60 7.34 61.02
C ILE A 45 -16.15 8.16 59.81
N GLY A 46 -15.41 9.25 60.04
CA GLY A 46 -14.82 10.07 59.00
C GLY A 46 -13.90 9.26 58.10
N THR A 47 -12.95 8.52 58.68
CA THR A 47 -11.99 7.69 57.93
C THR A 47 -12.70 6.62 57.12
N ILE A 48 -13.64 5.87 57.71
CA ILE A 48 -14.39 4.80 57.02
C ILE A 48 -15.22 5.36 55.87
N SER A 49 -15.87 6.52 56.07
CA SER A 49 -16.65 7.16 55.01
C SER A 49 -15.74 7.62 53.88
N THR A 50 -14.62 8.28 54.20
CA THR A 50 -13.68 8.73 53.18
C THR A 50 -13.10 7.58 52.38
N THR A 51 -12.64 6.49 53.02
CA THR A 51 -12.10 5.34 52.29
C THR A 51 -13.15 4.69 51.40
N TYR A 52 -14.39 4.52 51.89
CA TYR A 52 -15.47 3.96 51.09
C TYR A 52 -15.83 4.82 49.86
N PHE A 53 -15.92 6.14 50.04
CA PHE A 53 -16.18 7.06 48.92
C PHE A 53 -15.00 7.09 47.94
N THR A 54 -13.76 7.12 48.44
CA THR A 54 -12.57 7.09 47.60
C THR A 54 -12.46 5.80 46.80
N GLU A 55 -12.75 4.63 47.38
CA GLU A 55 -12.78 3.35 46.67
C GLU A 55 -13.88 3.29 45.61
N LYS A 56 -15.09 3.81 45.90
CA LYS A 56 -16.16 3.84 44.91
C LYS A 56 -15.87 4.79 43.76
N ILE A 57 -15.34 5.97 44.06
CA ILE A 57 -14.98 6.96 43.04
C ILE A 57 -13.82 6.42 42.21
N SER A 58 -12.79 5.85 42.82
CA SER A 58 -11.66 5.28 42.09
C SER A 58 -12.09 4.10 41.21
N ALA A 59 -12.94 3.20 41.71
CA ALA A 59 -13.48 2.10 40.90
C ALA A 59 -14.29 2.60 39.70
N LEU A 60 -15.06 3.68 39.88
CA LEU A 60 -15.85 4.29 38.80
C LEU A 60 -14.95 4.99 37.77
N VAL A 61 -13.95 5.76 38.21
CA VAL A 61 -12.97 6.43 37.35
C VAL A 61 -12.18 5.39 36.55
N VAL A 62 -11.65 4.35 37.21
CA VAL A 62 -10.92 3.26 36.55
C VAL A 62 -11.79 2.58 35.51
N LYS A 63 -13.07 2.30 35.82
CA LYS A 63 -14.00 1.71 34.84
C LYS A 63 -14.24 2.63 33.65
N SER A 64 -14.34 3.94 33.87
CA SER A 64 -14.49 4.94 32.81
C SER A 64 -13.26 5.00 31.91
N GLU A 65 -12.06 5.08 32.49
CA GLU A 65 -10.79 5.10 31.76
C GLU A 65 -10.55 3.82 30.96
N PHE A 66 -10.92 2.66 31.51
CA PHE A 66 -10.91 1.40 30.77
C PHE A 66 -11.85 1.42 29.57
N GLY A 67 -13.07 1.94 29.74
CA GLY A 67 -14.03 2.09 28.64
C GLY A 67 -13.49 2.98 27.53
N GLU A 68 -12.96 4.15 27.87
CA GLU A 68 -12.33 5.04 26.89
C GLU A 68 -11.11 4.41 26.21
N THR A 69 -10.29 3.69 26.96
CA THR A 69 -9.10 3.01 26.42
C THR A 69 -9.52 1.92 25.44
N LEU A 70 -10.54 1.15 25.77
CA LEU A 70 -11.06 0.08 24.92
C LEU A 70 -11.68 0.66 23.65
N GLU A 71 -12.44 1.76 23.74
CA GLU A 71 -12.98 2.47 22.57
C GLU A 71 -11.87 3.02 21.67
N ARG A 72 -10.78 3.55 22.25
CA ARG A 72 -9.60 3.99 21.48
C ARG A 72 -8.90 2.82 20.80
N ILE A 73 -8.77 1.68 21.47
CA ILE A 73 -8.18 0.46 20.89
C ILE A 73 -9.06 -0.03 19.73
N GLU A 74 -10.37 -0.15 19.93
CA GLU A 74 -11.32 -0.56 18.88
C GLU A 74 -11.27 0.38 17.67
N LYS A 75 -11.28 1.70 17.88
CA LYS A 75 -11.13 2.69 16.80
C LYS A 75 -9.81 2.55 16.07
N THR A 76 -8.72 2.27 16.79
CA THR A 76 -7.38 2.08 16.20
C THR A 76 -7.31 0.80 15.39
N VAL A 77 -7.88 -0.31 15.90
CA VAL A 77 -7.95 -1.59 15.19
C VAL A 77 -8.80 -1.44 13.94
N SER A 78 -10.00 -0.87 14.04
CA SER A 78 -10.89 -0.66 12.89
C SER A 78 -10.24 0.19 11.79
N LYS A 79 -9.53 1.27 12.17
CA LYS A 79 -8.76 2.07 11.21
C LYS A 79 -7.58 1.31 10.60
N THR A 80 -6.92 0.46 11.39
CA THR A 80 -5.79 -0.34 10.90
C THR A 80 -6.28 -1.40 9.91
N GLU A 81 -7.39 -2.06 10.20
CA GLU A 81 -8.03 -3.02 9.30
C GLU A 81 -8.47 -2.37 7.99
N SER A 82 -9.09 -1.18 8.05
CA SER A 82 -9.50 -0.47 6.83
C SER A 82 -8.30 -0.08 5.96
N ILE A 83 -7.21 0.41 6.58
CA ILE A 83 -5.95 0.69 5.87
C ILE A 83 -5.38 -0.59 5.26
N GLN A 84 -5.33 -1.70 6.01
CA GLN A 84 -4.84 -2.97 5.48
C GLN A 84 -5.68 -3.47 4.31
N GLN A 85 -6.99 -3.32 4.37
CA GLN A 85 -7.91 -3.71 3.30
C GLN A 85 -7.71 -2.84 2.06
N GLU A 86 -7.57 -1.52 2.21
CA GLU A 86 -7.28 -0.61 1.10
C GLU A 86 -5.94 -0.95 0.42
N ILE A 87 -4.90 -1.19 1.22
CA ILE A 87 -3.58 -1.60 0.73
C ILE A 87 -3.70 -2.90 -0.06
N ARG A 88 -4.38 -3.92 0.49
CA ARG A 88 -4.60 -5.20 -0.20
C ARG A 88 -5.34 -5.02 -1.52
N SER A 89 -6.40 -4.21 -1.55
CA SER A 89 -7.16 -3.92 -2.77
C SER A 89 -6.24 -3.30 -3.84
N LYS A 90 -5.47 -2.27 -3.48
CA LYS A 90 -4.54 -1.62 -4.41
C LYS A 90 -3.49 -2.58 -4.97
N TYR A 91 -2.94 -3.46 -4.13
CA TYR A 91 -1.99 -4.48 -4.59
C TYR A 91 -2.63 -5.49 -5.54
N LEU A 92 -3.88 -5.90 -5.29
CA LEU A 92 -4.62 -6.79 -6.18
C LEU A 92 -4.89 -6.11 -7.53
N ASP A 93 -5.36 -4.86 -7.52
CA ASP A 93 -5.60 -4.10 -8.74
C ASP A 93 -4.33 -3.95 -9.57
N GLN A 94 -3.19 -3.66 -8.92
CA GLN A 94 -1.89 -3.60 -9.59
C GLN A 94 -1.46 -4.96 -10.16
N ALA A 95 -1.67 -6.06 -9.43
CA ALA A 95 -1.34 -7.40 -9.91
C ALA A 95 -2.21 -7.81 -11.11
N GLU A 96 -3.51 -7.48 -11.08
CA GLU A 96 -4.42 -7.72 -12.20
C GLU A 96 -4.07 -6.86 -13.41
N ALA A 97 -3.78 -5.57 -13.22
CA ALA A 97 -3.33 -4.69 -14.30
C ALA A 97 -2.06 -5.23 -14.98
N ARG A 98 -1.06 -5.68 -14.21
CA ARG A 98 0.15 -6.32 -14.75
C ARG A 98 -0.16 -7.61 -15.51
N LYS A 99 -1.07 -8.45 -15.00
CA LYS A 99 -1.50 -9.68 -15.69
C LYS A 99 -2.15 -9.38 -17.03
N VAL A 100 -3.00 -8.34 -17.09
CA VAL A 100 -3.61 -7.88 -18.33
C VAL A 100 -2.53 -7.38 -19.29
N LEU A 101 -1.63 -6.52 -18.81
CA LEU A 101 -0.55 -5.96 -19.62
C LEU A 101 0.33 -7.07 -20.23
N ARG A 102 0.72 -8.07 -19.43
CA ARG A 102 1.46 -9.25 -19.90
C ARG A 102 0.71 -10.05 -20.96
N LYS A 103 -0.58 -10.29 -20.76
CA LYS A 103 -1.40 -10.96 -21.77
C LYS A 103 -1.44 -10.17 -23.07
N LYS A 104 -1.52 -8.83 -23.00
CA LYS A 104 -1.52 -7.97 -24.19
C LYS A 104 -0.16 -7.91 -24.88
N PHE A 105 0.92 -7.99 -24.12
CA PHE A 105 2.26 -8.15 -24.66
C PHE A 105 2.37 -9.46 -25.46
N GLU A 106 1.93 -10.57 -24.87
CA GLU A 106 1.91 -11.88 -25.54
C GLU A 106 1.04 -11.85 -26.81
N GLU A 107 -0.12 -11.20 -26.77
CA GLU A 107 -0.99 -10.99 -27.94
C GLU A 107 -0.28 -10.22 -29.07
N ILE A 108 0.42 -9.11 -28.78
CA ILE A 108 1.23 -8.40 -29.81
C ILE A 108 2.31 -9.31 -30.39
N TYR A 109 3.00 -10.08 -29.54
CA TYR A 109 4.02 -11.02 -30.01
C TYR A 109 3.46 -12.06 -30.97
N VAL A 110 2.29 -12.64 -30.66
CA VAL A 110 1.60 -13.57 -31.56
C VAL A 110 1.21 -12.88 -32.86
N GLU A 111 0.64 -11.68 -32.80
CA GLU A 111 0.22 -10.97 -34.02
C GLU A 111 1.41 -10.56 -34.89
N THR A 112 2.57 -10.24 -34.33
CA THR A 112 3.79 -9.99 -35.12
C THR A 112 4.30 -11.26 -35.82
N ILE A 113 4.05 -12.45 -35.26
CA ILE A 113 4.35 -13.73 -35.93
C ILE A 113 3.35 -13.95 -37.08
N ASN A 114 2.05 -13.76 -36.83
CA ASN A 114 1.01 -13.86 -37.86
C ASN A 114 1.28 -12.89 -39.02
N PHE A 115 1.69 -11.67 -38.70
CA PHE A 115 2.04 -10.65 -39.69
C PHE A 115 3.24 -11.10 -40.54
N ARG A 116 4.25 -11.74 -39.95
CA ARG A 116 5.36 -12.33 -40.72
C ARG A 116 4.88 -13.42 -41.69
N THR A 117 4.01 -14.31 -41.24
CA THR A 117 3.42 -15.34 -42.12
C THR A 117 2.63 -14.70 -43.26
N TYR A 118 1.89 -13.63 -42.98
CA TYR A 118 1.18 -12.87 -44.01
C TYR A 118 2.13 -12.22 -45.03
N LEU A 119 3.30 -11.72 -44.62
CA LEU A 119 4.31 -11.22 -45.55
C LEU A 119 4.82 -12.32 -46.50
N ASP A 120 5.01 -13.55 -46.01
CA ASP A 120 5.40 -14.69 -46.85
C ASP A 120 4.30 -15.06 -47.86
N GLU A 121 3.04 -15.01 -47.44
CA GLU A 121 1.87 -15.17 -48.32
C GLU A 121 1.81 -14.09 -49.40
N LEU A 122 2.04 -12.82 -49.04
CA LEU A 122 2.08 -11.70 -49.97
C LEU A 122 3.17 -11.88 -51.03
N SER A 123 4.37 -12.30 -50.63
CA SER A 123 5.46 -12.60 -51.55
C SER A 123 5.07 -13.72 -52.54
N SER A 124 4.44 -14.79 -52.04
CA SER A 124 3.96 -15.92 -52.86
C SER A 124 2.90 -15.49 -53.88
N LEU A 125 1.96 -14.63 -53.46
CA LEU A 125 0.93 -14.08 -54.35
C LEU A 125 1.52 -13.17 -55.42
N ALA A 126 2.50 -12.33 -55.07
CA ALA A 126 3.16 -11.44 -56.02
C ALA A 126 3.90 -12.22 -57.12
N ILE A 127 4.57 -13.34 -56.77
CA ILE A 127 5.20 -14.25 -57.74
C ILE A 127 4.15 -14.84 -58.69
N LYS A 128 2.96 -15.16 -58.19
CA LYS A 128 1.83 -15.67 -58.98
C LYS A 128 1.08 -14.58 -59.74
N LYS A 129 1.46 -13.31 -59.59
CA LYS A 129 0.76 -12.13 -60.13
C LYS A 129 -0.71 -12.04 -59.67
N GLU A 130 -0.97 -12.52 -58.46
CA GLU A 130 -2.27 -12.43 -57.82
C GLU A 130 -2.27 -11.27 -56.80
N HIS A 131 -3.42 -10.62 -56.64
CA HIS A 131 -3.59 -9.56 -55.64
C HIS A 131 -4.16 -10.12 -54.34
N PRO A 132 -3.70 -9.62 -53.18
CA PRO A 132 -4.28 -9.99 -51.89
C PRO A 132 -5.75 -9.59 -51.83
N LYS A 133 -6.61 -10.51 -51.40
CA LYS A 133 -8.07 -10.32 -51.32
C LYS A 133 -8.57 -9.74 -49.99
N SER A 134 -7.72 -9.67 -48.97
CA SER A 134 -8.08 -9.24 -47.62
C SER A 134 -7.04 -8.26 -47.08
N ASP A 135 -7.54 -7.30 -46.29
CA ASP A 135 -6.74 -6.41 -45.47
C ASP A 135 -5.95 -7.17 -44.41
N ASP A 136 -4.88 -6.52 -43.96
CA ASP A 136 -3.96 -7.02 -42.95
C ASP A 136 -4.57 -6.95 -41.54
N LYS A 137 -5.21 -8.05 -41.15
CA LYS A 137 -5.82 -8.19 -39.82
C LYS A 137 -4.78 -8.18 -38.70
N ALA A 138 -3.58 -8.71 -38.95
CA ALA A 138 -2.54 -8.81 -37.94
C ALA A 138 -1.97 -7.42 -37.63
N LEU A 139 -1.61 -6.65 -38.66
CA LEU A 139 -1.12 -5.28 -38.49
C LEU A 139 -2.17 -4.36 -37.84
N SER A 140 -3.44 -4.50 -38.23
CA SER A 140 -4.55 -3.75 -37.62
C SER A 140 -4.73 -4.08 -36.12
N ARG A 141 -4.57 -5.34 -35.74
CA ARG A 141 -4.61 -5.74 -34.32
C ARG A 141 -3.41 -5.24 -33.54
N ILE A 142 -2.21 -5.28 -34.13
CA ILE A 142 -1.00 -4.71 -33.53
C ILE A 142 -1.23 -3.21 -33.28
N GLN A 143 -1.75 -2.46 -34.24
CA GLN A 143 -2.08 -1.04 -34.09
C GLN A 143 -3.01 -0.80 -32.91
N MET A 144 -4.12 -1.55 -32.84
CA MET A 144 -5.09 -1.41 -31.77
C MET A 144 -4.48 -1.72 -30.39
N LEU A 145 -3.76 -2.83 -30.27
CA LEU A 145 -3.12 -3.22 -29.00
C LEU A 145 -2.04 -2.23 -28.58
N GLN A 146 -1.25 -1.76 -29.53
CA GLN A 146 -0.22 -0.75 -29.31
C GLN A 146 -0.84 0.56 -28.82
N ALA A 147 -1.86 1.09 -29.50
CA ALA A 147 -2.50 2.33 -29.12
C ALA A 147 -3.15 2.28 -27.73
N LEU A 148 -3.71 1.12 -27.34
CA LEU A 148 -4.41 0.96 -26.06
C LEU A 148 -3.48 0.66 -24.88
N TYR A 149 -2.47 -0.19 -25.08
CA TYR A 149 -1.68 -0.75 -23.98
C TYR A 149 -0.20 -0.36 -24.04
N PHE A 150 0.32 -0.01 -25.22
CA PHE A 150 1.74 0.27 -25.41
C PHE A 150 1.98 1.57 -26.21
N PRO A 151 1.49 2.73 -25.73
CA PRO A 151 1.60 3.98 -26.47
C PRO A 151 3.04 4.44 -26.68
N ARG A 152 4.00 4.08 -25.81
CA ARG A 152 5.40 4.53 -25.91
C ARG A 152 6.13 4.02 -27.15
N ILE A 153 5.66 2.92 -27.75
CA ILE A 153 6.28 2.33 -28.95
C ILE A 153 5.61 2.78 -30.26
N GLU A 154 4.76 3.81 -30.25
CA GLU A 154 4.04 4.31 -31.42
C GLU A 154 4.98 4.63 -32.58
N GLU A 155 6.10 5.33 -32.31
CA GLU A 155 7.06 5.69 -33.35
C GLU A 155 7.61 4.43 -34.07
N LYS A 156 7.86 3.35 -33.32
CA LYS A 156 8.35 2.08 -33.87
C LYS A 156 7.28 1.38 -34.67
N PHE A 157 6.03 1.44 -34.22
CA PHE A 157 4.90 0.91 -34.99
C PHE A 157 4.71 1.67 -36.31
N VAL A 158 4.80 3.00 -36.31
CA VAL A 158 4.72 3.82 -37.54
C VAL A 158 5.80 3.41 -38.55
N ARG A 159 7.02 3.09 -38.09
CA ARG A 159 8.08 2.55 -38.97
C ARG A 159 7.69 1.22 -39.61
N VAL A 160 7.09 0.30 -38.85
CA VAL A 160 6.56 -0.97 -39.37
C VAL A 160 5.47 -0.72 -40.42
N PHE A 161 4.53 0.18 -40.11
CA PHE A 161 3.43 0.52 -41.00
C PHE A 161 3.93 1.12 -42.32
N ASN A 162 4.88 2.06 -42.27
CA ASN A 162 5.47 2.67 -43.45
C ASN A 162 6.25 1.63 -44.27
N ALA A 163 7.11 0.84 -43.64
CA ALA A 163 7.86 -0.23 -44.32
C ALA A 163 6.93 -1.25 -44.99
N HIS A 164 5.82 -1.62 -44.33
CA HIS A 164 4.82 -2.50 -44.90
C HIS A 164 4.12 -1.87 -46.11
N THR A 165 3.77 -0.58 -46.02
CA THR A 165 3.12 0.17 -47.10
C THR A 165 4.04 0.25 -48.32
N ASP A 166 5.31 0.59 -48.10
CA ASP A 166 6.35 0.63 -49.15
C ASP A 166 6.53 -0.75 -49.79
N TYR A 167 6.57 -1.80 -48.98
CA TYR A 167 6.65 -3.17 -49.47
C TYR A 167 5.44 -3.57 -50.33
N ARG A 168 4.22 -3.20 -49.92
CA ARG A 168 3.01 -3.45 -50.71
C ARG A 168 3.03 -2.71 -52.05
N MET A 169 3.49 -1.46 -52.06
CA MET A 169 3.66 -0.69 -53.31
C MET A 169 4.68 -1.37 -54.22
N TYR A 170 5.82 -1.80 -53.68
CA TYR A 170 6.82 -2.57 -54.41
C TYR A 170 6.24 -3.88 -54.98
N LEU A 171 5.47 -4.64 -54.22
CA LEU A 171 4.85 -5.88 -54.70
C LEU A 171 3.86 -5.63 -55.85
N TYR A 172 3.15 -4.50 -55.82
CA TYR A 172 2.26 -4.10 -56.91
C TYR A 172 3.04 -3.82 -58.20
N GLU A 173 4.11 -3.02 -58.12
CA GLU A 173 5.02 -2.77 -59.25
C GLU A 173 5.64 -4.07 -59.76
N PHE A 174 6.11 -4.91 -58.85
CA PHE A 174 6.72 -6.20 -59.16
C PHE A 174 5.76 -7.13 -59.91
N SER A 175 4.49 -7.19 -59.49
CA SER A 175 3.46 -8.02 -60.14
C SER A 175 3.08 -7.55 -61.56
N THR A 176 3.29 -6.25 -61.85
CA THR A 176 2.93 -5.62 -63.13
C THR A 176 4.10 -5.53 -64.12
N ARG A 177 5.35 -5.77 -63.69
CA ARG A 177 6.52 -5.82 -64.59
C ARG A 177 6.41 -6.96 -65.59
N GLU A 178 6.55 -6.66 -66.89
CA GLU A 178 6.76 -7.66 -67.94
C GLU A 178 8.23 -8.11 -67.93
N TYR A 179 8.48 -9.37 -67.58
CA TYR A 179 9.83 -9.91 -67.55
C TYR A 179 10.31 -10.28 -68.97
N GLY A 180 10.91 -9.30 -69.65
CA GLY A 180 11.75 -9.50 -70.83
C GLY A 180 13.22 -9.55 -70.41
N LYS A 181 13.85 -10.72 -70.61
CA LYS A 181 15.29 -11.03 -70.44
C LYS A 181 16.22 -9.84 -70.13
N SER A 182 16.75 -9.75 -68.92
CA SER A 182 18.17 -9.40 -68.69
C SER A 182 18.60 -9.64 -67.23
N GLU A 183 19.90 -9.83 -67.10
CA GLU A 183 20.67 -10.31 -65.96
C GLU A 183 20.68 -9.33 -64.76
N HIS A 184 20.52 -9.84 -63.52
CA HIS A 184 21.61 -9.81 -62.51
C HIS A 184 21.20 -10.10 -61.04
N LYS A 185 19.93 -10.35 -60.71
CA LYS A 185 19.54 -10.94 -59.40
C LYS A 185 18.40 -11.93 -59.60
N SER A 186 18.38 -13.02 -58.83
CA SER A 186 17.22 -13.89 -58.81
C SER A 186 16.02 -13.07 -58.36
N MET A 187 14.88 -13.22 -59.04
CA MET A 187 13.61 -12.56 -58.69
C MET A 187 13.23 -12.79 -57.21
N ALA A 188 13.64 -13.94 -56.65
CA ALA A 188 13.51 -14.25 -55.24
C ALA A 188 14.41 -13.39 -54.33
N ASP A 189 15.63 -13.08 -54.76
CA ASP A 189 16.58 -12.28 -53.96
C ASP A 189 16.11 -10.83 -53.79
N GLU A 190 15.50 -10.24 -54.83
CA GLU A 190 14.94 -8.88 -54.77
C GLU A 190 13.73 -8.81 -53.83
N LEU A 191 12.86 -9.83 -53.84
CA LEU A 191 11.74 -9.95 -52.91
C LEU A 191 12.22 -10.08 -51.46
N VAL A 192 13.17 -10.97 -51.22
CA VAL A 192 13.72 -11.20 -49.87
C VAL A 192 14.37 -9.95 -49.31
N GLU A 193 15.14 -9.21 -50.12
CA GLU A 193 15.81 -7.99 -49.66
C GLU A 193 14.81 -6.89 -49.27
N ASN A 194 13.74 -6.71 -50.05
CA ASN A 194 12.70 -5.74 -49.71
C ASN A 194 11.84 -6.18 -48.51
N GLN A 195 11.52 -7.48 -48.42
CA GLN A 195 10.79 -8.04 -47.27
C GLN A 195 11.60 -7.90 -45.97
N LYS A 196 12.93 -8.01 -46.04
CA LYS A 196 13.84 -7.87 -44.90
C LYS A 196 13.73 -6.52 -44.22
N VAL A 197 13.45 -5.43 -44.96
CA VAL A 197 13.23 -4.10 -44.38
C VAL A 197 12.05 -4.12 -43.41
N VAL A 198 10.94 -4.76 -43.80
CA VAL A 198 9.75 -4.91 -42.95
C VAL A 198 10.05 -5.79 -41.74
N ILE A 199 10.77 -6.90 -41.95
CA ILE A 199 11.17 -7.82 -40.87
C ILE A 199 12.03 -7.10 -39.82
N LEU A 200 13.00 -6.30 -40.25
CA LEU A 200 13.85 -5.52 -39.34
C LEU A 200 13.03 -4.51 -38.53
N ALA A 201 12.05 -3.85 -39.15
CA ALA A 201 11.16 -2.95 -38.43
C ALA A 201 10.33 -3.69 -37.37
N ILE A 202 9.83 -4.90 -37.66
CA ILE A 202 9.11 -5.74 -36.69
C ILE A 202 10.04 -6.16 -35.53
N GLU A 203 11.29 -6.50 -35.82
CA GLU A 203 12.26 -6.84 -34.78
C GLU A 203 12.60 -5.65 -33.89
N GLU A 204 12.73 -4.44 -34.47
CA GLU A 204 12.92 -3.20 -33.72
C GLU A 204 11.70 -2.91 -32.82
N LEU A 205 10.48 -3.11 -33.33
CA LEU A 205 9.24 -2.98 -32.56
C LEU A 205 9.24 -3.94 -31.35
N ARG A 206 9.57 -5.21 -31.57
CA ARG A 206 9.63 -6.24 -30.51
C ARG A 206 10.67 -5.90 -29.45
N ARG A 207 11.87 -5.47 -29.86
CA ARG A 207 12.91 -5.04 -28.91
C ARG A 207 12.45 -3.85 -28.08
N SER A 208 11.91 -2.83 -28.73
CA SER A 208 11.41 -1.64 -28.05
C SER A 208 10.27 -1.97 -27.08
N LEU A 209 9.42 -2.94 -27.43
CA LEU A 209 8.36 -3.42 -26.54
C LEU A 209 8.94 -4.09 -25.28
N ILE A 210 10.03 -4.85 -25.39
CA ILE A 210 10.72 -5.39 -24.21
C ILE A 210 11.41 -4.27 -23.43
N ASP A 211 12.19 -3.43 -24.09
CA ASP A 211 13.04 -2.43 -23.44
C ASP A 211 12.20 -1.42 -22.64
N GLU A 212 11.11 -0.91 -23.24
CA GLU A 212 10.25 0.12 -22.64
C GLU A 212 9.29 -0.40 -21.56
N TYR A 213 8.99 -1.71 -21.56
CA TYR A 213 7.97 -2.30 -20.68
C TYR A 213 8.48 -3.46 -19.81
N SER A 214 9.77 -3.79 -19.85
CA SER A 214 10.37 -4.90 -19.07
C SER A 214 10.06 -4.81 -17.57
N GLU A 215 10.20 -3.62 -16.97
CA GLU A 215 9.90 -3.38 -15.56
C GLU A 215 8.41 -3.52 -15.24
N GLU A 216 7.53 -3.01 -16.12
CA GLU A 216 6.08 -3.07 -15.93
C GLU A 216 5.55 -4.51 -16.12
N LEU A 217 6.24 -5.32 -16.92
CA LEU A 217 5.91 -6.69 -17.24
C LEU A 217 6.56 -7.72 -16.31
N ASN A 218 7.53 -7.32 -15.45
CA ASN A 218 8.38 -8.22 -14.67
C ASN A 218 9.01 -9.33 -15.55
N LEU A 219 9.58 -8.94 -16.69
CA LEU A 219 10.27 -9.86 -17.62
C LEU A 219 11.71 -10.16 -17.20
#